data_AF-A0A561QIT7-F1
#
_entry.id   AF-A0A561QIT7-F1
#
_cell.length_a   1.000
_cell.length_b   1.000
_cell.length_c   1.000
_cell.angle_alpha   90.00
_cell.angle_beta   90.00
_cell.angle_gamma   90.00
#
_symmetry.space_group_name_H-M   'P 1'
#
loop_
_entity.id
_entity.type
_entity.pdbx_description
1 polymer ?
#
loop_
_entity_poly.entity_id
_entity_poly.type
_entity_poly.pdbx_seq_one_letter_code
_entity_poly.pdbx_strand_id
1 'polypeptide(L)'
;MIALRKTYLAAPLAALALLVGGGPTHALDLAKISPNLVVFTDRSRSLESRRLVEIPIGQLPLADGRLVAMDPLVQPDRKPFTRPVPTGTYPVSLIRGASEYDRPALLVIRFSGAEVKSFELALIEGQDVGTLKKDEFFGIPVDAGVAAFANSGFAAAQAKRDAAEQEKLGSRYGSYYDTVLSAEMPGTAGNEHVFHRPLDDSDGAAAITQAGWGDGFYPVLFGLDESGKPALAFIDFYVIEDGDGRSDFEKEKDAVLAALTPQQQDDNKSAYQALKSGDETAFAHYISDKRIAPKDYVLESGGSFMLEAIRLDRPVALAAMLKAGADDRLSPYDEILNDTYSAFAQAMNDHAAKAKAEGKTDAKPRSSQLMAVIAELKQRPGGSDQPK
;
A
#
# COMPACT_ATOMS: atom_id res chain seq x y z
N MET A 1 1.56 2.23 -10.51
CA MET A 1 1.13 3.61 -10.23
C MET A 1 -0.03 3.99 -11.17
N ILE A 2 -1.27 3.67 -10.80
CA ILE A 2 -2.49 4.18 -11.47
C ILE A 2 -3.43 4.60 -10.35
N ALA A 3 -3.34 5.87 -9.93
CA ALA A 3 -4.39 6.47 -9.12
C ALA A 3 -5.61 6.66 -10.03
N LEU A 4 -6.62 5.80 -9.88
CA LEU A 4 -7.94 6.06 -10.47
C LEU A 4 -8.47 7.36 -9.85
N ARG A 5 -8.37 8.47 -10.59
CA ARG A 5 -9.15 9.67 -10.31
C ARG A 5 -10.63 9.35 -10.53
N LYS A 6 -11.33 8.92 -9.48
CA LYS A 6 -12.80 8.92 -9.45
C LYS A 6 -13.25 10.30 -8.97
N THR A 7 -14.09 10.94 -9.77
CA THR A 7 -14.66 12.26 -9.51
C THR A 7 -15.66 12.17 -8.36
N TYR A 8 -15.41 12.87 -7.27
CA TYR A 8 -16.32 12.94 -6.12
C TYR A 8 -17.32 14.10 -6.31
N LEU A 9 -18.62 13.80 -6.19
CA LEU A 9 -19.68 14.81 -6.13
C LEU A 9 -20.26 14.82 -4.71
N ALA A 10 -20.13 15.95 -4.02
CA ALA A 10 -20.95 16.25 -2.85
C ALA A 10 -22.39 16.50 -3.35
N ALA A 11 -23.34 15.64 -2.97
CA ALA A 11 -24.74 15.82 -3.34
C ALA A 11 -25.40 16.87 -2.42
N PRO A 12 -26.13 17.87 -2.97
CA PRO A 12 -26.97 18.74 -2.16
C PRO A 12 -28.28 18.05 -1.80
N LEU A 13 -28.85 18.40 -0.64
CA LEU A 13 -30.20 18.04 -0.23
C LEU A 13 -31.22 18.40 -1.32
N ALA A 14 -32.01 17.44 -1.78
CA ALA A 14 -33.26 17.72 -2.50
C ALA A 14 -34.33 16.65 -2.25
N ALA A 15 -35.58 17.13 -2.29
CA ALA A 15 -36.79 16.56 -1.71
C ALA A 15 -37.26 15.20 -2.26
N LEU A 16 -37.98 14.52 -1.35
CA LEU A 16 -38.76 13.30 -1.50
C LEU A 16 -39.69 13.31 -2.73
N ALA A 17 -39.55 12.30 -3.60
CA ALA A 17 -40.57 11.90 -4.55
C ALA A 17 -40.70 10.36 -4.54
N LEU A 18 -41.88 9.87 -4.12
CA LEU A 18 -42.28 8.47 -4.21
C LEU A 18 -42.47 8.08 -5.68
N LEU A 19 -41.61 7.20 -6.19
CA LEU A 19 -41.85 6.44 -7.41
C LEU A 19 -41.48 4.98 -7.16
N VAL A 20 -42.52 4.14 -7.10
CA VAL A 20 -42.41 2.68 -7.16
C VAL A 20 -41.95 2.32 -8.57
N GLY A 21 -40.73 1.78 -8.68
CA GLY A 21 -40.15 1.33 -9.93
C GLY A 21 -39.08 0.28 -9.67
N GLY A 22 -39.48 -0.99 -9.69
CA GLY A 22 -38.57 -2.14 -9.66
C GLY A 22 -37.75 -2.20 -10.96
N GLY A 23 -36.56 -1.61 -10.95
CA GLY A 23 -35.46 -1.96 -11.86
C GLY A 23 -34.61 -3.07 -11.26
N PRO A 24 -33.80 -3.77 -12.08
CA PRO A 24 -32.93 -4.84 -11.59
C PRO A 24 -31.98 -4.27 -10.54
N THR A 25 -32.07 -4.76 -9.30
CA THR A 25 -31.09 -4.49 -8.26
C THR A 25 -29.76 -5.02 -8.73
N HIS A 26 -28.84 -4.15 -9.12
CA HIS A 26 -27.45 -4.53 -9.28
C HIS A 26 -26.97 -4.97 -7.90
N ALA A 27 -26.87 -6.29 -7.67
CA ALA A 27 -26.36 -6.81 -6.43
C ALA A 27 -24.95 -6.28 -6.20
N LEU A 28 -24.75 -5.63 -5.05
CA LEU A 28 -23.48 -5.04 -4.66
C LEU A 28 -22.42 -6.15 -4.54
N ASP A 29 -21.35 -6.03 -5.33
CA ASP A 29 -20.27 -7.00 -5.35
C ASP A 29 -19.16 -6.55 -4.39
N LEU A 30 -19.23 -7.00 -3.13
CA LEU A 30 -18.28 -6.59 -2.09
C LEU A 30 -16.84 -7.00 -2.38
N ALA A 31 -16.61 -8.05 -3.19
CA ALA A 31 -15.26 -8.46 -3.59
C ALA A 31 -14.61 -7.45 -4.55
N LYS A 32 -15.42 -6.67 -5.28
CA LYS A 32 -14.92 -5.52 -6.07
C LYS A 32 -14.69 -4.27 -5.23
N ILE A 33 -15.34 -4.17 -4.08
CA ILE A 33 -15.20 -3.03 -3.16
C ILE A 33 -14.00 -3.25 -2.24
N SER A 34 -13.79 -4.46 -1.72
CA SER A 34 -12.60 -4.82 -0.94
C SER A 34 -12.01 -6.10 -1.52
N PRO A 35 -10.80 -6.05 -2.12
CA PRO A 35 -10.16 -7.24 -2.65
C PRO A 35 -9.63 -8.17 -1.54
N ASN A 36 -9.75 -7.78 -0.27
CA ASN A 36 -9.06 -8.43 0.85
C ASN A 36 -9.98 -9.24 1.77
N LEU A 37 -11.23 -9.51 1.35
CA LEU A 37 -12.18 -10.33 2.13
C LEU A 37 -11.62 -11.71 2.50
N VAL A 38 -10.74 -12.25 1.66
CA VAL A 38 -10.11 -13.56 1.85
C VAL A 38 -9.24 -13.63 3.12
N VAL A 39 -8.72 -12.49 3.61
CA VAL A 39 -7.97 -12.40 4.87
C VAL A 39 -8.81 -12.89 6.06
N PHE A 40 -10.13 -12.74 6.00
CA PHE A 40 -11.04 -13.07 7.09
C PHE A 40 -11.86 -14.34 6.87
N THR A 41 -11.82 -14.93 5.67
CA THR A 41 -12.62 -16.10 5.30
C THR A 41 -11.79 -17.35 5.06
N ASP A 42 -10.57 -17.23 4.51
CA ASP A 42 -9.70 -18.36 4.28
C ASP A 42 -8.89 -18.71 5.53
N ARG A 43 -9.41 -19.65 6.32
CA ARG A 43 -8.74 -20.16 7.53
C ARG A 43 -7.65 -21.18 7.25
N SER A 44 -7.47 -21.63 6.01
CA SER A 44 -6.40 -22.58 5.64
C SER A 44 -5.03 -21.90 5.60
N ARG A 45 -5.00 -20.56 5.49
CA ARG A 45 -3.79 -19.75 5.41
C ARG A 45 -3.70 -18.80 6.60
N SER A 46 -2.59 -18.85 7.32
CA SER A 46 -2.25 -17.84 8.34
C SER A 46 -1.87 -16.51 7.68
N LEU A 47 -1.91 -15.41 8.44
CA LEU A 47 -1.37 -14.12 8.01
C LEU A 47 0.11 -14.24 7.61
N GLU A 48 0.91 -15.00 8.36
CA GLU A 48 2.33 -15.23 8.05
C GLU A 48 2.51 -15.90 6.67
N SER A 49 1.70 -16.92 6.36
CA SER A 49 1.72 -17.58 5.04
C SER A 49 1.28 -16.67 3.89
N ARG A 50 0.67 -15.53 4.21
CA ARG A 50 0.26 -14.46 3.31
C ARG A 50 1.26 -13.30 3.30
N ARG A 51 2.40 -13.40 3.98
CA ARG A 51 3.34 -12.29 4.23
C ARG A 51 2.68 -11.08 4.88
N LEU A 52 1.72 -11.32 5.77
CA LEU A 52 1.04 -10.30 6.54
C LEU A 52 1.40 -10.43 8.03
N VAL A 53 1.42 -9.30 8.72
CA VAL A 53 1.55 -9.21 10.17
C VAL A 53 0.37 -8.40 10.74
N GLU A 54 -0.09 -8.77 11.93
CA GLU A 54 -1.13 -8.06 12.68
C GLU A 54 -0.50 -7.38 13.90
N ILE A 55 -0.69 -6.07 14.02
CA ILE A 55 -0.08 -5.23 15.06
C ILE A 55 -1.21 -4.70 15.96
N PRO A 56 -1.24 -5.07 17.26
CA PRO A 56 -2.23 -4.56 18.19
C PRO A 56 -2.10 -3.05 18.40
N ILE A 57 -3.22 -2.33 18.35
CA ILE A 57 -3.28 -0.90 18.66
C ILE A 57 -3.79 -0.69 20.09
N GLY A 58 -4.88 -1.37 20.47
CA GLY A 58 -5.47 -1.21 21.79
C GLY A 58 -6.81 -1.91 21.96
N GLN A 59 -7.54 -1.52 23.01
CA GLN A 59 -8.77 -2.15 23.45
C GLN A 59 -9.89 -1.09 23.52
N LEU A 60 -10.78 -1.08 22.54
CA LEU A 60 -11.80 -0.04 22.36
C LEU A 60 -13.07 -0.38 23.17
N PRO A 61 -13.45 0.43 24.18
CA PRO A 61 -14.70 0.25 24.91
C PRO A 61 -15.89 0.76 24.10
N LEU A 62 -16.86 -0.12 23.86
CA LEU A 62 -18.13 0.12 23.18
C LEU A 62 -19.29 -0.20 24.13
N ALA A 63 -19.41 0.57 25.21
CA ALA A 63 -20.39 0.36 26.26
C ALA A 63 -21.85 0.47 25.77
N ASP A 64 -22.08 1.25 24.70
CA ASP A 64 -23.39 1.45 24.05
C ASP A 64 -23.55 0.68 22.74
N GLY A 65 -22.55 -0.15 22.38
CA GLY A 65 -22.54 -0.92 21.13
C GLY A 65 -22.46 -0.06 19.86
N ARG A 66 -22.09 1.22 19.96
CA ARG A 66 -21.99 2.15 18.81
C ARG A 66 -20.56 2.33 18.36
N LEU A 67 -20.23 1.73 17.22
CA LEU A 67 -18.94 1.91 16.54
C LEU A 67 -18.98 3.12 15.60
N VAL A 68 -17.93 3.94 15.64
CA VAL A 68 -17.66 5.03 14.69
C VAL A 68 -16.40 4.71 13.91
N ALA A 69 -16.38 5.00 12.61
CA ALA A 69 -15.15 5.08 11.83
C ALA A 69 -15.05 6.44 11.12
N MET A 70 -13.87 7.07 11.17
CA MET A 70 -13.67 8.43 10.67
C MET A 70 -12.20 8.77 10.48
N ASP A 71 -11.95 9.90 9.82
CA ASP A 71 -10.76 10.69 10.03
C ASP A 71 -10.96 11.57 11.29
N PRO A 72 -10.25 11.30 12.40
CA PRO A 72 -10.47 12.00 13.67
C PRO A 72 -9.98 13.45 13.68
N LEU A 73 -9.25 13.91 12.66
CA LEU A 73 -8.76 15.29 12.58
C LEU A 73 -9.66 16.16 11.72
N VAL A 74 -10.33 15.58 10.72
CA VAL A 74 -11.16 16.34 9.76
C VAL A 74 -12.66 16.16 10.02
N GLN A 75 -13.08 14.98 10.48
CA GLN A 75 -14.49 14.65 10.70
C GLN A 75 -14.73 13.97 12.07
N PRO A 76 -14.30 14.59 13.18
CA PRO A 76 -14.40 13.98 14.50
C PRO A 76 -15.85 13.74 14.97
N ASP A 77 -16.82 14.47 14.43
CA ASP A 77 -18.24 14.43 14.79
C ASP A 77 -19.07 13.42 13.98
N ARG A 78 -18.39 12.53 13.25
CA ARG A 78 -19.07 11.57 12.39
C ARG A 78 -20.00 10.65 13.15
N LYS A 79 -21.19 10.44 12.58
CA LYS A 79 -22.22 9.57 13.17
C LYS A 79 -21.75 8.11 13.28
N PRO A 80 -22.15 7.39 14.34
CA PRO A 80 -21.95 5.95 14.45
C PRO A 80 -22.64 5.18 13.33
N PHE A 81 -22.17 3.95 13.09
CA PHE A 81 -22.84 3.03 12.19
C PHE A 81 -24.24 2.65 12.73
N THR A 82 -25.16 2.44 11.80
CA THR A 82 -26.55 2.05 12.08
C THR A 82 -26.65 0.63 12.64
N ARG A 83 -25.71 -0.24 12.27
CA ARG A 83 -25.59 -1.60 12.80
C ARG A 83 -24.95 -1.56 14.20
N PRO A 84 -25.68 -1.98 15.26
CA PRO A 84 -25.09 -2.10 16.58
C PRO A 84 -24.15 -3.31 16.64
N VAL A 85 -23.15 -3.22 17.50
CA VAL A 85 -22.27 -4.34 17.87
C VAL A 85 -22.58 -4.77 19.32
N PRO A 86 -22.19 -5.99 19.73
CA PRO A 86 -22.30 -6.38 21.13
C PRO A 86 -21.57 -5.36 22.03
N THR A 87 -22.13 -5.09 23.20
CA THR A 87 -21.49 -4.18 24.17
C THR A 87 -20.29 -4.86 24.81
N GLY A 88 -19.17 -4.14 24.95
CA GLY A 88 -17.96 -4.70 25.55
C GLY A 88 -16.73 -3.88 25.23
N THR A 89 -15.55 -4.46 25.47
CA THR A 89 -14.26 -3.88 25.12
C THR A 89 -13.57 -4.83 24.14
N TYR A 90 -13.14 -4.29 22.99
CA TYR A 90 -12.73 -5.12 21.86
C TYR A 90 -11.32 -4.77 21.36
N PRO A 91 -10.51 -5.77 20.99
CA PRO A 91 -9.19 -5.54 20.44
C PRO A 91 -9.30 -4.86 19.07
N VAL A 92 -8.49 -3.83 18.90
CA VAL A 92 -8.25 -3.17 17.61
C VAL A 92 -6.79 -3.39 17.22
N SER A 93 -6.58 -3.74 15.96
CA SER A 93 -5.26 -4.00 15.36
C SER A 93 -5.20 -3.40 13.95
N LEU A 94 -4.00 -3.17 13.44
CA LEU A 94 -3.77 -2.98 12.01
C LEU A 94 -3.14 -4.24 11.43
N ILE A 95 -3.40 -4.50 10.15
CA ILE A 95 -2.74 -5.54 9.36
C ILE A 95 -1.96 -4.87 8.24
N ARG A 96 -0.73 -5.32 8.00
CA ARG A 96 0.13 -4.85 6.90
C ARG A 96 1.01 -5.98 6.35
N GLY A 97 1.68 -5.71 5.23
CA GLY A 97 2.74 -6.59 4.74
C GLY A 97 3.88 -6.76 5.75
N ALA A 98 4.60 -7.88 5.64
CA ALA A 98 5.65 -8.25 6.58
C ALA A 98 7.00 -7.58 6.26
N SER A 99 7.12 -6.85 5.14
CA SER A 99 8.34 -6.12 4.80
C SER A 99 8.50 -4.91 5.71
N GLU A 100 9.76 -4.50 5.91
CA GLU A 100 10.07 -3.30 6.68
C GLU A 100 9.43 -2.08 6.01
N TYR A 101 8.71 -1.27 6.79
CA TYR A 101 7.99 -0.06 6.33
C TYR A 101 6.77 -0.30 5.42
N ASP A 102 6.20 -1.50 5.40
CA ASP A 102 4.91 -1.71 4.75
C ASP A 102 3.82 -0.85 5.42
N ARG A 103 2.97 -0.25 4.58
CA ARG A 103 1.89 0.65 4.99
C ARG A 103 0.77 -0.14 5.68
N PRO A 104 0.01 0.47 6.62
CA PRO A 104 -1.20 -0.13 7.14
C PRO A 104 -2.16 -0.46 6.01
N ALA A 105 -2.50 -1.74 5.86
CA ALA A 105 -3.38 -2.21 4.80
C ALA A 105 -4.83 -2.31 5.27
N LEU A 106 -5.05 -2.79 6.49
CA LEU A 106 -6.37 -2.92 7.09
C LEU A 106 -6.31 -2.37 8.53
N LEU A 107 -7.36 -1.66 8.95
CA LEU A 107 -7.64 -1.41 10.37
C LEU A 107 -8.78 -2.33 10.79
N VAL A 108 -8.63 -3.12 11.85
CA VAL A 108 -9.55 -4.21 12.21
C VAL A 108 -9.96 -4.12 13.68
N ILE A 109 -11.24 -4.28 13.97
CA ILE A 109 -11.78 -4.48 15.31
C ILE A 109 -12.51 -5.83 15.37
N ARG A 110 -12.24 -6.65 16.41
CA ARG A 110 -12.81 -8.00 16.53
C ARG A 110 -13.77 -8.09 17.72
N PHE A 111 -15.03 -8.43 17.43
CA PHE A 111 -16.10 -8.54 18.44
C PHE A 111 -16.24 -9.95 19.02
N SER A 112 -15.84 -10.97 18.27
CA SER A 112 -15.84 -12.36 18.71
C SER A 112 -14.81 -13.19 17.94
N GLY A 113 -14.60 -14.43 18.38
CA GLY A 113 -13.82 -15.44 17.65
C GLY A 113 -14.65 -16.27 16.67
N ALA A 114 -15.90 -15.88 16.38
CA ALA A 114 -16.76 -16.60 15.46
C ALA A 114 -16.22 -16.51 14.02
N GLU A 115 -16.54 -17.53 13.22
CA GLU A 115 -16.16 -17.53 11.81
C GLU A 115 -16.99 -16.53 11.01
N VAL A 116 -16.34 -15.74 10.15
CA VAL A 116 -17.01 -14.83 9.22
C VAL A 116 -17.61 -15.64 8.07
N LYS A 117 -18.94 -15.58 7.91
CA LYS A 117 -19.71 -16.26 6.87
C LYS A 117 -20.18 -15.33 5.75
N SER A 118 -20.31 -14.04 6.04
CA SER A 118 -20.72 -13.04 5.05
C SER A 118 -20.19 -11.65 5.42
N PHE A 119 -20.28 -10.71 4.48
CA PHE A 119 -19.88 -9.31 4.68
C PHE A 119 -21.02 -8.36 4.35
N GLU A 120 -20.97 -7.17 4.96
CA GLU A 120 -21.90 -6.08 4.72
C GLU A 120 -21.16 -4.74 4.80
N LEU A 121 -21.52 -3.76 3.96
CA LEU A 121 -21.03 -2.38 4.11
C LEU A 121 -21.55 -1.77 5.43
N ALA A 122 -20.66 -1.11 6.16
CA ALA A 122 -21.03 -0.36 7.35
C ALA A 122 -21.65 0.99 6.94
N LEU A 123 -22.91 1.21 7.31
CA LEU A 123 -23.70 2.39 6.91
C LEU A 123 -23.94 3.32 8.08
N ILE A 124 -23.94 4.63 7.83
CA ILE A 124 -24.49 5.63 8.75
C ILE A 124 -25.94 5.96 8.39
N GLU A 125 -26.65 6.62 9.30
CA GLU A 125 -28.04 7.02 9.10
C GLU A 125 -28.21 7.82 7.79
N GLY A 126 -29.21 7.43 6.98
CA GLY A 126 -29.52 8.06 5.70
C GLY A 126 -28.80 7.46 4.49
N GLN A 127 -27.89 6.50 4.68
CA GLN A 127 -27.27 5.75 3.59
C GLN A 127 -28.09 4.50 3.24
N ASP A 128 -28.31 4.29 1.95
CA ASP A 128 -29.02 3.13 1.41
C ASP A 128 -28.23 2.55 0.22
N VAL A 129 -27.74 1.31 0.38
CA VAL A 129 -26.97 0.61 -0.67
C VAL A 129 -27.74 0.44 -1.97
N GLY A 130 -29.08 0.44 -1.94
CA GLY A 130 -29.91 0.37 -3.15
C GLY A 130 -29.83 1.62 -4.03
N THR A 131 -29.27 2.71 -3.51
CA THR A 131 -29.07 3.97 -4.26
C THR A 131 -27.72 4.05 -4.99
N LEU A 132 -26.81 3.13 -4.69
CA LEU A 132 -25.47 3.10 -5.29
C LEU A 132 -25.53 2.71 -6.77
N LYS A 133 -24.79 3.44 -7.60
CA LYS A 133 -24.52 3.04 -8.98
C LYS A 133 -23.41 1.99 -9.02
N LYS A 134 -23.17 1.48 -10.22
CA LYS A 134 -22.05 0.57 -10.48
C LYS A 134 -20.72 1.19 -10.01
N ASP A 135 -19.95 0.42 -9.26
CA ASP A 135 -18.62 0.77 -8.74
C ASP A 135 -18.61 1.91 -7.70
N GLU A 136 -19.77 2.29 -7.16
CA GLU A 136 -19.93 3.17 -6.00
C GLU A 136 -20.06 2.36 -4.69
N PHE A 137 -19.61 2.94 -3.59
CA PHE A 137 -19.78 2.38 -2.24
C PHE A 137 -19.88 3.50 -1.21
N PHE A 138 -20.42 3.19 -0.04
CA PHE A 138 -20.30 4.05 1.15
C PHE A 138 -19.06 3.67 1.94
N GLY A 139 -18.36 4.67 2.44
CA GLY A 139 -17.10 4.51 3.15
C GLY A 139 -16.73 5.77 3.92
N ILE A 140 -15.49 5.85 4.39
CA ILE A 140 -14.96 7.01 5.09
C ILE A 140 -14.09 7.87 4.15
N PRO A 141 -14.33 9.19 4.04
CA PRO A 141 -13.30 10.07 3.50
C PRO A 141 -12.22 10.27 4.56
N VAL A 142 -10.97 10.24 4.12
CA VAL A 142 -9.76 10.55 4.88
C VAL A 142 -9.08 11.70 4.16
N ASP A 143 -8.70 12.73 4.91
CA ASP A 143 -8.17 14.00 4.39
C ASP A 143 -7.01 14.56 5.23
N ALA A 144 -6.68 13.91 6.35
CA ALA A 144 -5.46 14.15 7.12
C ALA A 144 -4.54 12.91 7.14
N GLY A 145 -4.72 11.97 6.19
CA GLY A 145 -3.92 10.74 6.10
C GLY A 145 -4.05 9.78 7.28
N VAL A 146 -5.05 9.95 8.16
CA VAL A 146 -5.31 9.09 9.32
C VAL A 146 -6.75 8.60 9.36
N ALA A 147 -6.94 7.39 9.86
CA ALA A 147 -8.25 6.78 10.05
C ALA A 147 -8.34 6.15 11.45
N ALA A 148 -9.56 6.08 11.98
CA ALA A 148 -9.78 5.58 13.32
C ALA A 148 -11.05 4.74 13.43
N PHE A 149 -11.02 3.77 14.34
CA PHE A 149 -12.23 3.27 15.01
C PHE A 149 -12.35 3.95 16.37
N ALA A 150 -13.52 4.50 16.66
CA ALA A 150 -13.78 5.17 17.92
C ALA A 150 -15.13 4.74 18.51
N ASN A 151 -15.30 5.03 19.80
CA ASN A 151 -16.60 4.96 20.43
C ASN A 151 -17.38 6.28 20.28
N SER A 152 -18.67 6.25 20.59
CA SER A 152 -19.57 7.39 20.43
C SER A 152 -19.21 8.61 21.28
N GLY A 153 -18.45 8.43 22.37
CA GLY A 153 -18.02 9.51 23.25
C GLY A 153 -16.77 10.28 22.78
N PHE A 154 -16.01 9.73 21.83
CA PHE A 154 -14.71 10.29 21.43
C PHE A 154 -14.82 11.73 20.92
N ALA A 155 -15.78 12.01 20.03
CA ALA A 155 -15.99 13.34 19.44
C ALA A 155 -16.19 14.43 20.51
N ALA A 156 -17.04 14.15 21.49
CA ALA A 156 -17.35 15.08 22.57
C ALA A 156 -16.15 15.29 23.50
N ALA A 157 -15.39 14.22 23.79
CA ALA A 157 -14.17 14.30 24.57
C ALA A 157 -13.09 15.14 23.88
N GLN A 158 -12.89 14.92 22.58
CA GLN A 158 -11.97 15.70 21.74
C GLN A 158 -12.36 17.18 21.72
N ALA A 159 -13.63 17.50 21.46
CA ALA A 159 -14.12 18.88 21.44
C ALA A 159 -13.95 19.58 22.81
N LYS A 160 -14.23 18.87 23.92
CA LYS A 160 -14.01 19.40 25.29
C LYS A 160 -12.53 19.67 25.55
N ARG A 161 -11.63 18.78 25.10
CA ARG A 161 -10.19 18.98 25.19
C ARG A 161 -9.75 20.20 24.39
N ASP A 162 -10.15 20.29 23.13
CA ASP A 162 -9.79 21.39 22.23
C ASP A 162 -10.23 22.74 22.78
N ALA A 163 -11.46 22.84 23.30
CA ALA A 163 -11.95 24.05 23.94
C ALA A 163 -11.09 24.47 25.15
N ALA A 164 -10.67 23.51 25.98
CA ALA A 164 -9.84 23.79 27.14
C ALA A 164 -8.41 24.24 26.76
N GLU A 165 -7.78 23.62 25.76
CA GLU A 165 -6.47 24.06 25.26
C GLU A 165 -6.56 25.44 24.59
N GLN A 166 -7.63 25.69 23.84
CA GLN A 166 -7.89 26.97 23.21
C GLN A 166 -8.05 28.10 24.26
N GLU A 167 -8.72 27.83 25.38
CA GLU A 167 -8.85 28.76 26.51
C GLU A 167 -7.49 29.03 27.17
N LYS A 168 -6.69 27.99 27.39
CA LYS A 168 -5.39 28.07 28.07
C LYS A 168 -4.30 28.73 27.22
N LEU A 169 -4.25 28.43 25.92
CA LEU A 169 -3.14 28.81 25.04
C LEU A 169 -3.48 29.97 24.10
N GLY A 170 -4.76 30.26 23.86
CA GLY A 170 -5.20 31.31 22.94
C GLY A 170 -4.69 31.05 21.53
N SER A 171 -4.15 32.09 20.89
CA SER A 171 -3.58 32.00 19.53
C SER A 171 -2.34 31.11 19.39
N ARG A 172 -1.78 30.61 20.51
CA ARG A 172 -0.67 29.65 20.50
C ARG A 172 -1.15 28.20 20.35
N TYR A 173 -2.45 27.94 20.46
CA TYR A 173 -2.98 26.63 20.15
C TYR A 173 -2.92 26.40 18.64
N GLY A 174 -2.19 25.37 18.21
CA GLY A 174 -2.09 24.99 16.80
C GLY A 174 -3.30 24.17 16.38
N SER A 175 -3.26 22.89 16.73
CA SER A 175 -4.31 21.93 16.43
C SER A 175 -4.21 20.71 17.35
N TYR A 176 -5.23 19.84 17.29
CA TYR A 176 -5.18 18.53 17.94
C TYR A 176 -3.99 17.70 17.44
N TYR A 177 -3.67 17.81 16.15
CA TYR A 177 -2.51 17.13 15.57
C TYR A 177 -1.20 17.62 16.20
N ASP A 178 -0.97 18.93 16.18
CA ASP A 178 0.30 19.51 16.66
C ASP A 178 0.53 19.25 18.15
N THR A 179 -0.54 19.17 18.94
CA THR A 179 -0.45 19.04 20.39
C THR A 179 -0.56 17.61 20.92
N VAL A 180 -1.03 16.67 20.10
CA VAL A 180 -1.26 15.27 20.50
C VAL A 180 -0.66 14.30 19.48
N LEU A 181 -1.29 14.20 18.31
CA LEU A 181 -0.99 13.09 17.39
C LEU A 181 0.42 13.16 16.80
N SER A 182 1.00 14.34 16.61
CA SER A 182 2.37 14.48 16.10
C SER A 182 3.42 13.85 17.03
N ALA A 183 3.17 13.83 18.33
CA ALA A 183 4.04 13.21 19.32
C ALA A 183 3.73 11.71 19.52
N GLU A 184 2.47 11.32 19.47
CA GLU A 184 2.02 9.94 19.69
C GLU A 184 2.18 9.04 18.45
N MET A 185 2.04 9.63 17.26
CA MET A 185 2.18 8.98 15.96
C MET A 185 3.11 9.80 15.05
N PRO A 186 4.42 9.85 15.33
CA PRO A 186 5.37 10.63 14.53
C PRO A 186 5.53 10.11 13.09
N GLY A 187 4.90 8.99 12.72
CA GLY A 187 4.92 8.47 11.35
C GLY A 187 6.28 7.94 10.91
N THR A 188 7.15 7.62 11.87
CA THR A 188 8.51 7.10 11.62
C THR A 188 8.69 5.76 12.33
N ALA A 189 9.44 4.85 11.71
CA ALA A 189 9.88 3.58 12.29
C ALA A 189 8.76 2.70 12.91
N GLY A 190 7.58 2.64 12.28
CA GLY A 190 6.46 1.80 12.74
C GLY A 190 5.54 2.44 13.78
N ASN A 191 5.78 3.70 14.17
CA ASN A 191 4.89 4.48 15.05
C ASN A 191 3.77 5.15 14.24
N GLU A 192 2.98 4.33 13.56
CA GLU A 192 1.91 4.72 12.62
C GLU A 192 0.51 4.49 13.19
N HIS A 193 0.41 4.29 14.50
CA HIS A 193 -0.84 4.06 15.20
C HIS A 193 -0.76 4.46 16.67
N VAL A 194 -1.91 4.77 17.26
CA VAL A 194 -2.04 5.03 18.70
C VAL A 194 -3.43 4.64 19.18
N PHE A 195 -3.51 4.13 20.41
CA PHE A 195 -4.76 4.09 21.15
C PHE A 195 -4.87 5.33 22.03
N HIS A 196 -5.80 6.22 21.69
CA HIS A 196 -5.87 7.56 22.24
C HIS A 196 -7.15 7.81 23.03
N ARG A 197 -7.01 8.51 24.16
CA ARG A 197 -8.11 9.09 24.95
C ARG A 197 -7.90 10.59 25.08
N PRO A 198 -8.81 11.43 24.54
CA PRO A 198 -8.64 12.89 24.63
C PRO A 198 -8.63 13.42 26.06
N LEU A 199 -9.30 12.72 26.98
CA LEU A 199 -9.44 13.11 28.38
C LEU A 199 -9.40 11.87 29.28
N ASP A 200 -8.65 11.95 30.38
CA ASP A 200 -8.53 10.86 31.36
C ASP A 200 -9.85 10.58 32.11
N ASP A 201 -10.68 11.62 32.28
CA ASP A 201 -11.96 11.58 33.03
C ASP A 201 -13.18 11.25 32.16
N SER A 202 -12.96 10.77 30.92
CA SER A 202 -14.04 10.47 29.97
C SER A 202 -13.86 9.11 29.32
N ASP A 203 -14.99 8.51 28.93
CA ASP A 203 -15.01 7.22 28.23
C ASP A 203 -14.61 7.33 26.75
N GLY A 204 -14.46 8.54 26.20
CA GLY A 204 -14.08 8.78 24.81
C GLY A 204 -12.73 8.17 24.44
N ALA A 205 -12.72 7.27 23.46
CA ALA A 205 -11.51 6.57 23.02
C ALA A 205 -11.54 6.28 21.52
N ALA A 206 -10.35 6.29 20.91
CA ALA A 206 -10.14 5.89 19.52
C ALA A 206 -8.85 5.09 19.34
N ALA A 207 -8.90 4.11 18.46
CA ALA A 207 -7.72 3.48 17.88
C ALA A 207 -7.47 4.13 16.53
N ILE A 208 -6.36 4.86 16.41
CA ILE A 208 -6.01 5.70 15.27
C ILE A 208 -4.81 5.08 14.54
N THR A 209 -4.79 5.11 13.21
CA THR A 209 -3.65 4.69 12.39
C THR A 209 -3.51 5.55 11.14
N GLN A 210 -2.31 5.59 10.56
CA GLN A 210 -2.12 6.12 9.21
C GLN A 210 -2.94 5.31 8.20
N ALA A 211 -3.60 6.00 7.28
CA ALA A 211 -4.51 5.40 6.32
C ALA A 211 -3.77 4.94 5.05
N GLY A 212 -2.92 3.92 5.13
CA GLY A 212 -2.28 3.32 3.95
C GLY A 212 -1.58 4.32 3.01
N TRP A 213 -2.24 4.64 1.89
CA TRP A 213 -1.79 5.62 0.88
C TRP A 213 -2.02 7.10 1.26
N GLY A 214 -2.68 7.37 2.37
CA GLY A 214 -3.03 8.69 2.87
C GLY A 214 -4.49 9.05 2.57
N ASP A 215 -4.71 10.25 2.05
CA ASP A 215 -6.05 10.76 1.77
C ASP A 215 -6.78 9.92 0.72
N GLY A 216 -8.08 9.74 0.90
CA GLY A 216 -8.87 8.84 0.07
C GLY A 216 -10.27 8.61 0.57
N PHE A 217 -10.95 7.64 -0.05
CA PHE A 217 -12.28 7.20 0.36
C PHE A 217 -12.26 5.68 0.51
N TYR A 218 -12.43 5.21 1.75
CA TYR A 218 -12.14 3.81 2.12
C TYR A 218 -13.41 3.10 2.61
N PRO A 219 -13.70 1.88 2.13
CA PRO A 219 -14.87 1.15 2.58
C PRO A 219 -14.66 0.66 4.02
N VAL A 220 -15.76 0.58 4.75
CA VAL A 220 -15.80 -0.10 6.05
C VAL A 220 -16.78 -1.25 5.94
N LEU A 221 -16.36 -2.44 6.33
CA LEU A 221 -17.16 -3.65 6.23
C LEU A 221 -17.31 -4.33 7.58
N PHE A 222 -18.49 -4.87 7.85
CA PHE A 222 -18.71 -5.84 8.91
C PHE A 222 -18.51 -7.24 8.35
N GLY A 223 -17.74 -8.08 9.07
CA GLY A 223 -17.74 -9.52 8.89
C GLY A 223 -18.77 -10.14 9.84
N LEU A 224 -19.74 -10.86 9.31
CA LEU A 224 -20.87 -11.42 10.05
C LEU A 224 -20.71 -12.93 10.22
N ASP A 225 -21.10 -13.44 11.38
CA ASP A 225 -21.19 -14.88 11.65
C ASP A 225 -22.42 -15.53 10.98
N GLU A 226 -22.58 -16.84 11.18
CA GLU A 226 -23.72 -17.62 10.63
C GLU A 226 -25.09 -17.10 11.10
N SER A 227 -25.16 -16.43 12.25
CA SER A 227 -26.38 -15.84 12.79
C SER A 227 -26.60 -14.38 12.36
N GLY A 228 -25.72 -13.85 11.51
CA GLY A 228 -25.76 -12.45 11.06
C GLY A 228 -25.26 -11.44 12.10
N LYS A 229 -24.57 -11.90 13.16
CA LYS A 229 -23.99 -11.02 14.18
C LYS A 229 -22.58 -10.57 13.79
N PRO A 230 -22.16 -9.34 14.11
CA PRO A 230 -20.79 -8.90 13.87
C PRO A 230 -19.76 -9.76 14.60
N ALA A 231 -18.86 -10.40 13.82
CA ALA A 231 -17.66 -11.03 14.34
C ALA A 231 -16.47 -10.05 14.32
N LEU A 232 -16.41 -9.18 13.31
CA LEU A 232 -15.43 -8.11 13.18
C LEU A 232 -15.96 -6.94 12.33
N ALA A 233 -15.25 -5.82 12.37
CA ALA A 233 -15.33 -4.78 11.34
C ALA A 233 -13.93 -4.38 10.91
N PHE A 234 -13.79 -3.92 9.66
CA PHE A 234 -12.51 -3.44 9.17
C PHE A 234 -12.64 -2.33 8.13
N ILE A 235 -11.58 -1.52 8.04
CA ILE A 235 -11.36 -0.54 6.98
C ILE A 235 -10.31 -1.12 6.02
N ASP A 236 -10.58 -1.06 4.72
CA ASP A 236 -9.62 -1.47 3.69
C ASP A 236 -8.96 -0.24 3.05
N PHE A 237 -7.63 -0.10 3.21
CA PHE A 237 -6.86 1.02 2.68
C PHE A 237 -6.30 0.78 1.27
N TYR A 238 -6.65 -0.34 0.62
CA TYR A 238 -6.21 -0.68 -0.74
C TYR A 238 -4.68 -0.74 -0.91
N VAL A 239 -3.97 -1.17 0.13
CA VAL A 239 -2.51 -1.35 0.09
C VAL A 239 -2.14 -2.71 -0.48
N ILE A 240 -2.97 -3.73 -0.22
CA ILE A 240 -2.76 -5.11 -0.67
C ILE A 240 -3.97 -5.58 -1.48
N GLU A 241 -3.79 -6.64 -2.24
CA GLU A 241 -4.83 -7.31 -3.01
C GLU A 241 -4.84 -8.81 -2.69
N ASP A 242 -6.01 -9.43 -2.73
CA ASP A 242 -6.23 -10.86 -2.47
C ASP A 242 -5.64 -11.36 -1.13
N GLY A 243 -5.48 -10.45 -0.17
CA GLY A 243 -4.82 -10.73 1.10
C GLY A 243 -3.39 -11.26 0.94
N ASP A 244 -2.65 -10.75 -0.04
CA ASP A 244 -1.24 -11.06 -0.31
C ASP A 244 -0.35 -9.87 0.05
N GLY A 245 0.36 -10.01 1.18
CA GLY A 245 1.28 -9.02 1.72
C GLY A 245 2.68 -9.05 1.13
N ARG A 246 2.94 -9.86 0.09
CA ARG A 246 4.19 -9.78 -0.66
C ARG A 246 4.32 -8.43 -1.34
N SER A 247 5.54 -7.88 -1.34
CA SER A 247 5.89 -6.74 -2.19
C SER A 247 5.77 -7.09 -3.68
N ASP A 248 5.63 -6.09 -4.55
CA ASP A 248 5.61 -6.30 -6.00
C ASP A 248 6.86 -7.03 -6.49
N PHE A 249 8.02 -6.71 -5.89
CA PHE A 249 9.28 -7.40 -6.11
C PHE A 249 9.22 -8.89 -5.77
N GLU A 250 8.66 -9.24 -4.62
CA GLU A 250 8.54 -10.65 -4.22
C GLU A 250 7.56 -11.40 -5.14
N LYS A 251 6.45 -10.77 -5.52
CA LYS A 251 5.48 -11.35 -6.45
C LYS A 251 6.10 -11.61 -7.81
N GLU A 252 6.83 -10.65 -8.35
CA GLU A 252 7.55 -10.75 -9.62
C GLU A 252 8.63 -11.83 -9.55
N LYS A 253 9.47 -11.81 -8.51
CA LYS A 253 10.49 -12.83 -8.28
C LYS A 253 9.90 -14.23 -8.21
N ASP A 254 8.82 -14.42 -7.45
CA ASP A 254 8.17 -15.73 -7.29
C ASP A 254 7.59 -16.22 -8.63
N ALA A 255 6.98 -15.31 -9.42
CA ALA A 255 6.47 -15.63 -10.74
C ALA A 255 7.58 -16.07 -11.71
N VAL A 256 8.70 -15.34 -11.74
CA VAL A 256 9.87 -15.70 -12.54
C VAL A 256 10.46 -17.03 -12.06
N LEU A 257 10.65 -17.20 -10.76
CA LEU A 257 11.23 -18.41 -10.17
C LEU A 257 10.42 -19.66 -10.56
N ALA A 258 9.09 -19.56 -10.55
CA ALA A 258 8.19 -20.65 -10.93
C ALA A 258 8.29 -21.05 -12.42
N ALA A 259 8.74 -20.13 -13.29
CA ALA A 259 8.92 -20.38 -14.72
C ALA A 259 10.29 -20.96 -15.08
N LEU A 260 11.29 -20.85 -14.20
CA LEU A 260 12.67 -21.29 -14.46
C LEU A 260 12.92 -22.73 -14.00
N THR A 261 13.65 -23.50 -14.82
CA THR A 261 14.23 -24.78 -14.41
C THR A 261 15.31 -24.59 -13.33
N PRO A 262 15.63 -25.61 -12.51
CA PRO A 262 16.71 -25.51 -11.52
C PRO A 262 18.04 -25.04 -12.12
N GLN A 263 18.40 -25.51 -13.32
CA GLN A 263 19.62 -25.09 -14.01
C GLN A 263 19.58 -23.60 -14.38
N GLN A 264 18.45 -23.10 -14.90
CA GLN A 264 18.31 -21.68 -15.23
C GLN A 264 18.38 -20.81 -13.98
N GLN A 265 17.85 -21.27 -12.84
CA GLN A 265 17.98 -20.57 -11.57
C GLN A 265 19.45 -20.50 -11.10
N ASP A 266 20.20 -21.59 -11.25
CA ASP A 266 21.62 -21.63 -10.89
C ASP A 266 22.46 -20.76 -11.83
N ASP A 267 22.14 -20.74 -13.11
CA ASP A 267 22.79 -19.92 -14.13
C ASP A 267 22.55 -18.43 -13.85
N ASN A 268 21.31 -18.07 -13.53
CA ASN A 268 20.93 -16.72 -13.18
C ASN A 268 21.69 -16.19 -11.96
N LYS A 269 21.68 -16.96 -10.86
CA LYS A 269 22.42 -16.61 -9.63
C LYS A 269 23.92 -16.52 -9.88
N SER A 270 24.49 -17.51 -10.56
CA SER A 270 25.94 -17.56 -10.82
C SER A 270 26.38 -16.42 -11.72
N ALA A 271 25.61 -16.08 -12.75
CA ALA A 271 25.89 -14.93 -13.60
C ALA A 271 25.79 -13.62 -12.82
N TYR A 272 24.76 -13.47 -11.97
CA TYR A 272 24.65 -12.27 -11.14
C TYR A 272 25.84 -12.10 -10.18
N GLN A 273 26.30 -13.19 -9.55
CA GLN A 273 27.49 -13.15 -8.71
C GLN A 273 28.74 -12.76 -9.49
N ALA A 274 28.92 -13.26 -10.71
CA ALA A 274 30.02 -12.86 -11.60
C ALA A 274 29.95 -11.36 -11.92
N LEU A 275 28.77 -10.84 -12.24
CA LEU A 275 28.54 -9.41 -12.48
C LEU A 275 28.89 -8.58 -11.24
N LYS A 276 28.41 -9.00 -10.06
CA LYS A 276 28.63 -8.32 -8.78
C LYS A 276 30.11 -8.30 -8.38
N SER A 277 30.81 -9.41 -8.52
CA SER A 277 32.24 -9.54 -8.20
C SER A 277 33.17 -8.87 -9.22
N GLY A 278 32.66 -8.54 -10.41
CA GLY A 278 33.46 -7.98 -11.51
C GLY A 278 34.19 -9.06 -12.33
N ASP A 279 33.79 -10.32 -12.22
CA ASP A 279 34.23 -11.39 -13.12
C ASP A 279 33.48 -11.28 -14.47
N GLU A 280 33.82 -10.24 -15.23
CA GLU A 280 33.17 -9.93 -16.51
C GLU A 280 33.43 -11.01 -17.58
N THR A 281 34.49 -11.82 -17.42
CA THR A 281 34.78 -12.95 -18.32
C THR A 281 33.80 -14.10 -18.08
N ALA A 282 33.61 -14.50 -16.82
CA ALA A 282 32.62 -15.52 -16.48
C ALA A 282 31.21 -15.07 -16.85
N PHE A 283 30.87 -13.79 -16.57
CA PHE A 283 29.58 -13.23 -16.98
C PHE A 283 29.36 -13.33 -18.50
N ALA A 284 30.37 -12.91 -19.29
CA ALA A 284 30.27 -12.94 -20.74
C ALA A 284 30.06 -14.36 -21.30
N HIS A 285 30.57 -15.40 -20.63
CA HIS A 285 30.32 -16.80 -21.03
C HIS A 285 28.84 -17.18 -20.88
N TYR A 286 28.16 -16.75 -19.82
CA TYR A 286 26.72 -17.03 -19.68
C TYR A 286 25.89 -16.39 -20.80
N ILE A 287 26.28 -15.20 -21.27
CA ILE A 287 25.67 -14.53 -22.41
C ILE A 287 26.00 -15.24 -23.74
N SER A 288 27.27 -15.58 -23.98
CA SER A 288 27.68 -16.22 -25.24
C SER A 288 27.08 -17.61 -25.41
N ASP A 289 26.96 -18.35 -24.31
CA ASP A 289 26.40 -19.69 -24.28
C ASP A 289 24.86 -19.67 -24.28
N LYS A 290 24.25 -18.47 -24.29
CA LYS A 290 22.79 -18.25 -24.24
C LYS A 290 22.12 -18.90 -23.04
N ARG A 291 22.85 -18.97 -21.91
CA ARG A 291 22.36 -19.47 -20.63
C ARG A 291 21.57 -18.41 -19.88
N ILE A 292 21.84 -17.14 -20.17
CA ILE A 292 21.03 -15.99 -19.79
C ILE A 292 20.89 -15.05 -21.00
N ALA A 293 19.85 -14.23 -21.00
CA ALA A 293 19.69 -13.09 -21.90
C ALA A 293 19.93 -11.76 -21.14
N PRO A 294 20.34 -10.69 -21.85
CA PRO A 294 20.56 -9.37 -21.25
C PRO A 294 19.37 -8.83 -20.45
N LYS A 295 18.14 -9.14 -20.87
CA LYS A 295 16.90 -8.64 -20.27
C LYS A 295 16.25 -9.63 -19.29
N ASP A 296 16.91 -10.75 -18.99
CA ASP A 296 16.40 -11.69 -17.99
C ASP A 296 16.36 -11.04 -16.61
N TYR A 297 15.32 -11.37 -15.85
CA TYR A 297 15.15 -10.95 -14.47
C TYR A 297 16.27 -11.50 -13.59
N VAL A 298 16.83 -10.68 -12.71
CA VAL A 298 17.87 -11.10 -11.76
C VAL A 298 17.22 -11.54 -10.46
N LEU A 299 17.31 -12.83 -10.12
CA LEU A 299 16.59 -13.40 -8.96
C LEU A 299 16.98 -12.77 -7.61
N GLU A 300 18.20 -12.27 -7.47
CA GLU A 300 18.71 -11.72 -6.21
C GLU A 300 18.43 -10.23 -6.02
N SER A 301 18.46 -9.43 -7.08
CA SER A 301 18.35 -7.96 -7.01
C SER A 301 17.07 -7.41 -7.65
N GLY A 302 16.36 -8.24 -8.42
CA GLY A 302 15.33 -7.85 -9.38
C GLY A 302 15.86 -6.92 -10.47
N GLY A 303 14.92 -6.45 -11.29
CA GLY A 303 15.23 -5.83 -12.58
C GLY A 303 15.98 -6.80 -13.49
N SER A 304 16.56 -6.28 -14.57
CA SER A 304 17.31 -7.10 -15.52
C SER A 304 18.83 -7.08 -15.33
N PHE A 305 19.53 -8.01 -15.99
CA PHE A 305 20.99 -7.95 -16.09
C PHE A 305 21.50 -6.66 -16.76
N MET A 306 20.78 -6.11 -17.74
CA MET A 306 21.08 -4.81 -18.34
C MET A 306 21.08 -3.70 -17.29
N LEU A 307 20.05 -3.66 -16.43
CA LEU A 307 19.98 -2.69 -15.33
C LEU A 307 21.17 -2.84 -14.39
N GLU A 308 21.44 -4.08 -13.94
CA GLU A 308 22.50 -4.35 -12.98
C GLU A 308 23.89 -4.06 -13.55
N ALA A 309 24.16 -4.33 -14.83
CA ALA A 309 25.44 -3.99 -15.45
C ALA A 309 25.70 -2.47 -15.42
N ILE A 310 24.65 -1.65 -15.58
CA ILE A 310 24.75 -0.20 -15.49
C ILE A 310 24.91 0.25 -14.02
N ARG A 311 24.09 -0.29 -13.10
CA ARG A 311 24.13 0.03 -11.67
C ARG A 311 25.43 -0.37 -10.99
N LEU A 312 26.10 -1.42 -11.48
CA LEU A 312 27.36 -1.92 -10.96
C LEU A 312 28.59 -1.38 -11.71
N ASP A 313 28.39 -0.54 -12.74
CA ASP A 313 29.46 0.03 -13.57
C ASP A 313 30.35 -1.08 -14.20
N ARG A 314 29.71 -1.94 -15.00
CA ARG A 314 30.31 -3.13 -15.64
C ARG A 314 30.38 -2.96 -17.17
N PRO A 315 31.34 -2.16 -17.69
CA PRO A 315 31.40 -1.83 -19.11
C PRO A 315 31.66 -3.04 -20.00
N VAL A 316 32.46 -4.02 -19.58
CA VAL A 316 32.77 -5.19 -20.42
C VAL A 316 31.57 -6.13 -20.46
N ALA A 317 30.88 -6.32 -19.34
CA ALA A 317 29.63 -7.09 -19.29
C ALA A 317 28.55 -6.46 -20.18
N LEU A 318 28.33 -5.15 -20.09
CA LEU A 318 27.36 -4.44 -20.93
C LEU A 318 27.74 -4.56 -22.41
N ALA A 319 29.01 -4.39 -22.77
CA ALA A 319 29.47 -4.57 -24.15
C ALA A 319 29.23 -6.00 -24.68
N ALA A 320 29.38 -7.03 -23.83
CA ALA A 320 29.05 -8.41 -24.18
C ALA A 320 27.54 -8.58 -24.47
N MET A 321 26.67 -7.94 -23.69
CA MET A 321 25.22 -7.92 -23.94
C MET A 321 24.87 -7.23 -25.27
N LEU A 322 25.51 -6.10 -25.59
CA LEU A 322 25.31 -5.43 -26.89
C LEU A 322 25.75 -6.32 -28.05
N LYS A 323 26.85 -7.07 -27.91
CA LYS A 323 27.27 -8.06 -28.92
C LYS A 323 26.26 -9.18 -29.09
N ALA A 324 25.57 -9.57 -28.02
CA ALA A 324 24.49 -10.54 -28.03
C ALA A 324 23.14 -9.98 -28.53
N GLY A 325 23.10 -8.72 -28.97
CA GLY A 325 21.91 -8.11 -29.58
C GLY A 325 21.04 -7.30 -28.63
N ALA A 326 21.54 -6.96 -27.43
CA ALA A 326 20.82 -6.04 -26.55
C ALA A 326 20.56 -4.68 -27.23
N ASP A 327 19.42 -4.10 -26.88
CA ASP A 327 18.94 -2.79 -27.32
C ASP A 327 18.60 -1.92 -26.11
N ASP A 328 18.35 -0.63 -26.36
CA ASP A 328 18.19 0.40 -25.33
C ASP A 328 16.81 0.40 -24.65
N ARG A 329 15.88 -0.43 -25.14
CA ARG A 329 14.53 -0.52 -24.58
C ARG A 329 14.57 -1.26 -23.25
N LEU A 330 13.84 -0.76 -22.27
CA LEU A 330 13.67 -1.42 -20.98
C LEU A 330 13.08 -2.82 -21.14
N SER A 331 13.49 -3.72 -20.24
CA SER A 331 12.78 -4.97 -20.00
C SER A 331 11.46 -4.69 -19.26
N PRO A 332 10.49 -5.62 -19.26
CA PRO A 332 9.27 -5.50 -18.44
C PRO A 332 9.57 -5.30 -16.94
N TYR A 333 10.73 -5.77 -16.47
CA TYR A 333 11.15 -5.70 -15.07
C TYR A 333 11.77 -4.34 -14.68
N ASP A 334 12.06 -3.48 -15.66
CA ASP A 334 12.74 -2.20 -15.45
C ASP A 334 11.86 -0.99 -15.79
N GLU A 335 10.55 -1.19 -16.02
CA GLU A 335 9.60 -0.14 -16.44
C GLU A 335 9.54 1.05 -15.47
N ILE A 336 9.91 0.85 -14.20
CA ILE A 336 10.01 1.90 -13.18
C ILE A 336 10.98 3.03 -13.59
N LEU A 337 11.91 2.76 -14.51
CA LEU A 337 12.82 3.77 -15.06
C LEU A 337 12.13 4.77 -16.01
N ASN A 338 10.95 4.44 -16.54
CA ASN A 338 10.09 5.23 -17.43
C ASN A 338 10.65 5.65 -18.81
N ASP A 339 11.93 5.41 -19.11
CA ASP A 339 12.56 5.81 -20.37
C ASP A 339 13.37 4.65 -21.00
N THR A 340 14.70 4.78 -21.06
CA THR A 340 15.62 3.84 -21.69
C THR A 340 16.80 3.57 -20.76
N TYR A 341 17.56 2.49 -21.02
CA TYR A 341 18.77 2.22 -20.23
C TYR A 341 19.82 3.34 -20.37
N SER A 342 19.95 3.93 -21.57
CA SER A 342 20.85 5.05 -21.80
C SER A 342 20.42 6.32 -21.08
N ALA A 343 19.13 6.64 -21.07
CA ALA A 343 18.58 7.76 -20.29
C ALA A 343 18.80 7.55 -18.78
N PHE A 344 18.59 6.32 -18.29
CA PHE A 344 18.86 5.98 -16.90
C PHE A 344 20.33 6.17 -16.52
N ALA A 345 21.27 5.68 -17.34
CA ALA A 345 22.70 5.86 -17.10
C ALA A 345 23.11 7.34 -17.07
N GLN A 346 22.52 8.17 -17.93
CA GLN A 346 22.74 9.62 -17.92
C GLN A 346 22.19 10.25 -16.64
N ALA A 347 20.97 9.89 -16.22
CA ALA A 347 20.36 10.40 -15.00
C ALA A 347 21.19 10.07 -13.75
N MET A 348 21.83 8.89 -13.71
CA MET A 348 22.77 8.54 -12.62
C MET A 348 23.98 9.50 -12.57
N ASN A 349 24.54 9.88 -13.72
CA ASN A 349 25.64 10.84 -13.79
C ASN A 349 25.21 12.26 -13.40
N ASP A 350 24.04 12.69 -13.87
CA ASP A 350 23.48 14.00 -13.51
C ASP A 350 23.22 14.08 -12.00
N HIS A 351 22.70 13.00 -11.41
CA HIS A 351 22.53 12.88 -9.97
C HIS A 351 23.86 12.94 -9.22
N ALA A 352 24.88 12.20 -9.66
CA ALA A 352 26.21 12.25 -9.05
C ALA A 352 26.87 13.64 -9.16
N ALA A 353 26.70 14.32 -10.29
CA ALA A 353 27.19 15.69 -10.47
C ALA A 353 26.49 16.67 -9.52
N LYS A 354 25.18 16.56 -9.37
CA LYS A 354 24.39 17.36 -8.42
C LYS A 354 24.81 17.08 -6.97
N ALA A 355 24.90 15.81 -6.58
CA ALA A 355 25.33 15.41 -5.24
C ALA A 355 26.72 15.98 -4.89
N LYS A 356 27.67 15.90 -5.84
CA LYS A 356 29.01 16.51 -5.70
C LYS A 356 28.94 18.03 -5.52
N ALA A 357 28.09 18.73 -6.28
CA ALA A 357 27.89 20.17 -6.13
C ALA A 357 27.29 20.54 -4.76
N GLU A 358 26.51 19.64 -4.15
CA GLU A 358 25.95 19.76 -2.79
C GLU A 358 26.92 19.29 -1.69
N GLY A 359 28.16 18.91 -2.03
CA GLY A 359 29.16 18.43 -1.07
C GLY A 359 28.94 16.99 -0.57
N LYS A 360 28.04 16.23 -1.21
CA LYS A 360 27.77 14.81 -0.92
C LYS A 360 28.70 13.90 -1.72
N THR A 361 29.08 12.75 -1.16
CA THR A 361 30.07 11.81 -1.75
C THR A 361 29.54 10.38 -1.93
N ASP A 362 28.27 10.15 -1.61
CA ASP A 362 27.56 8.87 -1.69
C ASP A 362 27.21 8.46 -3.13
N ALA A 363 26.94 9.43 -4.01
CA ALA A 363 26.65 9.17 -5.42
C ALA A 363 27.91 9.14 -6.29
N LYS A 364 28.21 7.99 -6.91
CA LYS A 364 29.34 7.81 -7.83
C LYS A 364 28.88 7.87 -9.30
N PRO A 365 29.52 8.71 -10.14
CA PRO A 365 29.25 8.69 -11.57
C PRO A 365 29.67 7.34 -12.17
N ARG A 366 29.04 6.97 -13.28
CA ARG A 366 29.45 5.85 -14.12
C ARG A 366 30.80 6.15 -14.79
N SER A 367 31.60 5.11 -14.98
CA SER A 367 32.91 5.22 -15.64
C SER A 367 32.80 5.76 -17.06
N SER A 368 33.86 6.41 -17.54
CA SER A 368 33.92 6.86 -18.95
C SER A 368 33.84 5.69 -19.92
N GLN A 369 34.36 4.51 -19.52
CA GLN A 369 34.24 3.26 -20.26
C GLN A 369 32.79 2.83 -20.39
N LEU A 370 32.01 2.84 -19.30
CA LEU A 370 30.58 2.49 -19.37
C LEU A 370 29.82 3.49 -20.24
N MET A 371 30.10 4.79 -20.08
CA MET A 371 29.41 5.82 -20.88
C MET A 371 29.71 5.72 -22.38
N ALA A 372 30.89 5.21 -22.77
CA ALA A 372 31.18 4.91 -24.17
C ALA A 372 30.27 3.78 -24.70
N VAL A 373 30.09 2.70 -23.93
CA VAL A 373 29.17 1.61 -24.29
C VAL A 373 27.71 2.08 -24.31
N ILE A 374 27.32 2.97 -23.38
CA ILE A 374 25.99 3.59 -23.37
C ILE A 374 25.74 4.44 -24.64
N ALA A 375 26.75 5.14 -25.14
CA ALA A 375 26.63 5.89 -26.39
C ALA A 375 26.36 4.97 -27.59
N GLU A 376 26.95 3.76 -27.60
CA GLU A 376 26.64 2.73 -28.59
C GLU A 376 25.23 2.15 -28.41
N LEU A 377 24.83 1.89 -27.15
CA LEU A 377 23.50 1.38 -26.81
C LEU A 377 22.40 2.33 -27.30
N LYS A 378 22.57 3.64 -27.12
CA LYS A 378 21.63 4.67 -27.57
C LYS A 378 21.36 4.65 -29.08
N GLN A 379 22.27 4.11 -29.88
CA GLN A 379 22.08 3.94 -31.33
C GLN A 379 21.22 2.71 -31.67
N ARG A 380 20.74 1.98 -30.68
CA ARG A 380 19.96 0.74 -30.80
C ARG A 380 18.63 0.89 -30.07
N PRO A 381 17.66 1.66 -30.59
CA PRO A 381 16.38 1.93 -29.88
C PRO A 381 15.45 0.70 -29.75
N GLY A 382 15.77 -0.41 -30.43
CA GLY A 382 14.94 -1.62 -30.50
C GLY A 382 13.76 -1.46 -31.47
N GLY A 383 13.46 -2.50 -32.28
CA GLY A 383 12.33 -2.51 -33.24
C GLY A 383 11.03 -3.06 -32.64
N SER A 384 9.87 -2.77 -33.25
CA SER A 384 8.55 -3.30 -32.86
C SER A 384 8.38 -4.82 -33.05
N ASP A 385 9.35 -5.48 -33.71
CA ASP A 385 9.20 -6.82 -34.27
C ASP A 385 10.10 -7.87 -33.60
N GLN A 386 10.22 -7.86 -32.26
CA GLN A 386 10.74 -9.02 -31.53
C GLN A 386 9.53 -9.92 -31.19
N PRO A 387 9.51 -11.19 -31.62
CA PRO A 387 8.40 -12.10 -31.31
C PRO A 387 8.28 -12.28 -29.81
N LYS A 388 7.03 -12.22 -29.33
CA LYS A 388 6.64 -12.44 -27.93
C LYS A 388 7.12 -13.79 -27.39
#